data_AF-A0AA37BR23-F1
#
_entry.id   AF-A0AA37BR23-F1
#
_cell.length_a   1.000
_cell.length_b   1.000
_cell.length_c   1.000
_cell.angle_alpha   90.00
_cell.angle_beta   90.00
_cell.angle_gamma   90.00
#
_symmetry.space_group_name_H-M   'P 1'
#
loop_
_entity.id
_entity.type
_entity.pdbx_description
1 polymer ?
#
loop_
_entity_poly.entity_id
_entity_poly.type
_entity_poly.pdbx_seq_one_letter_code
_entity_poly.pdbx_strand_id
1 'polypeptide(L)'
;MERNGYLLGVSIVYLVAFIVTLVILFTDHNLQTDFGTVKPYFIHWYGLLITGIVSLIGFGILLAMGSKVWRAVSVAWSLFMVLFMIADIATYSMVGFSSPLQFARYLFGVTKYPGTLSYIPGLYDLLFAIYVVSLGLAVVAYRSKS
;
A
#
# COMPACT_ATOMS: atom_id res chain seq x y z
N MET A 1 27.96 5.66 14.32
CA MET A 1 26.55 5.98 14.57
C MET A 1 25.80 4.67 14.66
N GLU A 2 25.26 4.32 15.83
CA GLU A 2 24.35 3.17 15.92
C GLU A 2 23.11 3.47 15.08
N ARG A 3 22.77 2.54 14.19
CA ARG A 3 21.61 2.69 13.32
C ARG A 3 20.38 2.41 14.17
N ASN A 4 19.47 3.37 14.26
CA ASN A 4 18.20 3.20 14.96
C ASN A 4 17.45 1.99 14.35
N GLY A 5 17.28 0.92 15.13
CA GLY A 5 16.63 -0.32 14.67
C GLY A 5 15.21 -0.10 14.15
N TYR A 6 14.47 0.86 14.71
CA TYR A 6 13.14 1.23 14.23
C TYR A 6 13.19 1.87 12.85
N LEU A 7 14.19 2.71 12.57
CA LEU A 7 14.37 3.31 11.24
C LEU A 7 14.64 2.25 10.19
N LEU A 8 15.52 1.28 10.50
CA LEU A 8 15.77 0.13 9.62
C LEU A 8 14.49 -0.70 9.41
N GLY A 9 13.70 -0.90 10.47
CA GLY A 9 12.40 -1.55 10.39
C GLY A 9 11.46 -0.85 9.40
N VAL A 10 11.30 0.47 9.51
CA VAL A 10 10.49 1.26 8.57
C VAL A 10 10.98 1.11 7.13
N SER A 11 12.30 1.22 6.91
CA SER A 11 12.88 1.04 5.58
C SER A 11 12.51 -0.32 4.99
N ILE A 12 12.69 -1.40 5.75
CA ILE A 12 12.36 -2.76 5.28
C ILE A 12 10.86 -2.86 4.98
N VAL A 13 10.00 -2.31 5.82
CA VAL A 13 8.55 -2.31 5.62
C VAL A 13 8.16 -1.59 4.31
N TYR A 14 8.82 -0.48 3.96
CA TYR A 14 8.61 0.18 2.66
C TYR A 14 9.07 -0.65 1.46
N LEU A 15 10.16 -1.41 1.58
CA LEU A 15 10.57 -2.34 0.53
C LEU A 15 9.54 -3.46 0.35
N VAL A 16 9.04 -4.01 1.46
CA VAL A 16 7.98 -5.04 1.42
C VAL A 16 6.69 -4.47 0.83
N ALA A 17 6.31 -3.24 1.20
CA ALA A 17 5.17 -2.54 0.61
C ALA A 17 5.30 -2.44 -0.91
N PHE A 18 6.46 -2.02 -1.42
CA PHE A 18 6.73 -1.94 -2.86
C PHE A 18 6.60 -3.31 -3.55
N ILE A 19 7.17 -4.37 -2.96
CA ILE A 19 7.06 -5.73 -3.51
C ILE A 19 5.59 -6.17 -3.58
N VAL A 20 4.83 -5.99 -2.49
CA VAL A 20 3.39 -6.33 -2.45
C VAL A 20 2.62 -5.51 -3.48
N THR A 21 2.90 -4.22 -3.62
CA THR A 21 2.33 -3.37 -4.67
C THR A 21 2.60 -3.92 -6.06
N LEU A 22 3.82 -4.34 -6.39
CA LEU A 22 4.12 -4.96 -7.68
C LEU A 22 3.34 -6.25 -7.91
N VAL A 23 3.22 -7.09 -6.88
CA VAL A 23 2.43 -8.33 -6.97
C VAL A 23 0.97 -8.02 -7.24
N ILE A 24 0.38 -7.02 -6.58
CA ILE A 24 -1.00 -6.57 -6.86
C ILE A 24 -1.11 -6.10 -8.32
N LEU A 25 -0.23 -5.21 -8.76
CA LEU A 25 -0.28 -4.63 -10.11
C LEU A 25 -0.14 -5.68 -11.21
N PHE A 26 0.64 -6.74 -10.96
CA PHE A 26 0.85 -7.84 -11.89
C PHE A 26 -0.31 -8.84 -11.90
N THR A 27 -0.85 -9.16 -10.72
CA THR A 27 -1.83 -10.25 -10.57
C THR A 27 -3.27 -9.81 -10.66
N ASP A 28 -3.59 -8.55 -10.34
CA ASP A 28 -4.95 -8.05 -10.31
C ASP A 28 -5.35 -7.38 -11.63
N HIS A 29 -5.95 -8.20 -12.50
CA HIS A 29 -6.44 -7.74 -13.80
C HIS A 29 -7.72 -6.90 -13.69
N ASN A 30 -8.41 -6.91 -12.54
CA ASN A 30 -9.57 -6.04 -12.32
C ASN A 30 -9.13 -4.58 -12.26
N LEU A 31 -8.00 -4.29 -11.60
CA LEU A 31 -7.40 -2.95 -11.55
C LEU A 31 -6.92 -2.47 -12.91
N GLN A 32 -6.49 -3.39 -13.77
CA GLN A 32 -6.01 -3.06 -15.10
C GLN A 32 -7.16 -2.65 -16.03
N THR A 33 -8.38 -3.16 -15.84
CA THR A 33 -9.47 -3.02 -16.84
C THR A 33 -10.71 -2.30 -16.30
N ASP A 34 -10.60 -1.66 -15.14
CA ASP A 34 -11.74 -1.11 -14.38
C ASP A 34 -12.90 -2.13 -14.30
N PHE A 35 -12.57 -3.33 -13.77
CA PHE A 35 -13.50 -4.46 -13.66
C PHE A 35 -14.12 -4.88 -15.01
N GLY A 36 -13.36 -4.78 -16.10
CA GLY A 36 -13.77 -5.20 -17.44
C GLY A 36 -14.57 -4.16 -18.24
N THR A 37 -14.66 -2.92 -17.77
CA THR A 37 -15.43 -1.85 -18.43
C THR A 37 -14.61 -1.03 -19.44
N VAL A 38 -13.27 -1.03 -19.38
CA VAL A 38 -12.37 -0.27 -20.28
C VAL A 38 -11.12 -1.07 -20.70
N LYS A 39 -10.37 -0.53 -21.68
CA LYS A 39 -9.07 -1.07 -22.13
C LYS A 39 -8.01 -1.00 -21.00
N PRO A 40 -6.94 -1.84 -21.06
CA PRO A 40 -5.99 -1.97 -19.96
C PRO A 40 -5.25 -0.68 -19.55
N TYR A 41 -4.94 -0.61 -18.26
CA TYR A 41 -4.27 0.44 -17.50
C TYR A 41 -5.10 1.71 -17.27
N PHE A 42 -5.72 1.76 -16.09
CA PHE A 42 -6.56 2.86 -15.63
C PHE A 42 -5.84 3.74 -14.57
N ILE A 43 -6.38 4.92 -14.29
CA ILE A 43 -5.80 5.87 -13.34
C ILE A 43 -5.58 5.25 -11.95
N HIS A 44 -6.46 4.32 -11.55
CA HIS A 44 -6.34 3.56 -10.30
C HIS A 44 -5.06 2.73 -10.24
N TRP A 45 -4.77 1.97 -11.31
CA TRP A 45 -3.56 1.16 -11.43
C TRP A 45 -2.30 2.03 -11.39
N TYR A 46 -2.30 3.16 -12.12
CA TYR A 46 -1.18 4.11 -12.11
C TYR A 46 -1.01 4.80 -10.75
N GLY A 47 -2.09 5.12 -10.07
CA GLY A 47 -2.07 5.66 -8.71
C GLY A 47 -1.36 4.72 -7.75
N LEU A 48 -1.73 3.44 -7.75
CA LEU A 48 -1.10 2.42 -6.92
C LEU A 48 0.39 2.24 -7.29
N LEU A 49 0.75 2.22 -8.58
CA LEU A 49 2.15 2.18 -9.03
C LEU A 49 2.98 3.34 -8.46
N ILE A 50 2.46 4.57 -8.55
CA ILE A 50 3.15 5.75 -8.00
C ILE A 50 3.41 5.57 -6.51
N THR A 51 2.43 5.09 -5.74
CA THR A 51 2.62 4.87 -4.29
C THR A 51 3.70 3.82 -4.01
N GLY A 52 3.79 2.76 -4.83
CA GLY A 52 4.86 1.77 -4.74
C GLY A 52 6.24 2.37 -5.01
N ILE A 53 6.37 3.19 -6.06
CA ILE A 53 7.63 3.88 -6.39
C ILE A 53 8.06 4.82 -5.25
N VAL A 54 7.12 5.57 -4.67
CA VAL A 54 7.43 6.46 -3.53
C VAL A 54 7.90 5.65 -2.32
N SER A 55 7.30 4.49 -2.04
CA SER A 55 7.78 3.60 -0.98
C SER A 55 9.19 3.05 -1.26
N LEU A 56 9.51 2.70 -2.51
CA LEU A 56 10.88 2.29 -2.88
C LEU A 56 11.89 3.43 -2.68
N ILE A 57 11.55 4.66 -3.07
CA ILE A 57 12.38 5.84 -2.85
C ILE A 57 12.55 6.09 -1.34
N GLY A 58 11.45 6.01 -0.58
CA GLY A 58 11.44 6.14 0.87
C GLY A 58 12.34 5.11 1.55
N PHE A 59 12.31 3.85 1.09
CA PHE A 59 13.24 2.81 1.53
C PHE A 59 14.70 3.26 1.35
N GLY A 60 15.08 3.66 0.14
CA GLY A 60 16.44 4.09 -0.18
C GLY A 60 16.89 5.30 0.66
N ILE A 61 16.04 6.30 0.79
CA ILE A 61 16.32 7.51 1.57
C ILE A 61 16.48 7.18 3.06
N LEU A 62 15.55 6.45 3.67
CA LEU A 62 15.63 6.13 5.10
C LEU A 62 16.79 5.17 5.42
N LEU A 63 17.16 4.32 4.45
CA LEU A 63 18.35 3.48 4.55
C LEU A 63 19.61 4.36 4.56
N ALA A 64 19.75 5.30 3.64
CA ALA A 64 20.94 6.15 3.53
C ALA A 64 20.99 7.29 4.56
N MET A 65 19.83 7.82 4.98
CA MET A 65 19.70 9.06 5.73
C MET A 65 18.84 8.87 6.98
N GLY A 66 19.43 9.10 8.16
CA GLY A 66 18.75 8.98 9.45
C GLY A 66 18.28 10.29 10.07
N SER A 67 18.17 11.37 9.29
CA SER A 67 17.88 12.71 9.81
C SER A 67 16.45 12.85 10.35
N LYS A 68 16.25 13.79 11.28
CA LYS A 68 14.93 14.04 11.88
C LYS A 68 13.86 14.44 10.85
N VAL A 69 14.28 15.14 9.77
CA VAL A 69 13.39 15.52 8.66
C VAL A 69 12.86 14.27 7.95
N TRP A 70 13.72 13.34 7.56
CA TRP A 70 13.29 12.13 6.85
C TRP A 70 12.44 11.20 7.71
N ARG A 71 12.70 11.16 9.03
CA ARG A 71 11.82 10.46 9.97
C ARG A 71 10.41 11.09 10.00
N ALA A 72 10.30 12.42 10.01
CA ALA A 72 9.01 13.11 9.98
C ALA A 72 8.28 12.87 8.65
N VAL A 73 8.99 12.96 7.52
CA VAL A 73 8.46 12.64 6.19
C VAL A 73 7.93 11.20 6.16
N SER A 74 8.63 10.26 6.78
CA SER A 74 8.19 8.87 6.86
C SER A 74 6.88 8.70 7.65
N VAL A 75 6.73 9.40 8.78
CA VAL A 75 5.45 9.42 9.53
C VAL A 75 4.32 9.98 8.65
N ALA A 76 4.57 11.12 8.00
CA ALA A 76 3.57 11.76 7.14
C ALA A 76 3.17 10.86 5.97
N TRP A 77 4.13 10.22 5.31
CA TRP A 77 3.87 9.27 4.21
C TRP A 77 3.10 8.05 4.68
N SER A 78 3.50 7.42 5.78
CA SER A 78 2.78 6.25 6.32
C SER A 78 1.34 6.60 6.70
N LEU A 79 1.11 7.76 7.32
CA LEU A 79 -0.23 8.25 7.66
C LEU A 79 -1.05 8.52 6.40
N PHE A 80 -0.45 9.21 5.41
CA PHE A 80 -1.08 9.46 4.12
C PHE A 80 -1.49 8.15 3.45
N MET A 81 -0.63 7.14 3.41
CA MET A 81 -0.95 5.85 2.79
C MET A 81 -2.08 5.11 3.49
N VAL A 82 -2.12 5.11 4.82
CA VAL A 82 -3.24 4.53 5.58
C VAL A 82 -4.57 5.22 5.20
N LEU A 83 -4.58 6.55 5.18
CA LEU A 83 -5.79 7.32 4.83
C LEU A 83 -6.16 7.17 3.35
N PHE A 84 -5.17 7.15 2.46
CA PHE A 84 -5.36 6.94 1.03
C PHE A 84 -6.01 5.59 0.76
N MET A 85 -5.53 4.51 1.38
CA MET A 85 -6.13 3.19 1.21
C MET A 85 -7.56 3.11 1.75
N ILE A 86 -7.85 3.75 2.88
CA ILE A 86 -9.23 3.85 3.39
C ILE A 86 -10.13 4.60 2.38
N ALA A 87 -9.64 5.72 1.84
CA ALA A 87 -10.37 6.50 0.84
C ALA A 87 -10.55 5.73 -0.47
N ASP A 88 -9.55 4.96 -0.88
CA ASP A 88 -9.58 4.10 -2.07
C ASP A 88 -10.68 3.04 -1.95
N ILE A 89 -10.70 2.32 -0.82
CA ILE A 89 -11.73 1.34 -0.47
C ILE A 89 -13.11 1.99 -0.46
N ALA A 90 -13.25 3.17 0.14
CA ALA A 90 -14.54 3.86 0.20
C ALA A 90 -15.02 4.29 -1.21
N THR A 91 -14.12 4.84 -2.03
CA THR A 91 -14.43 5.38 -3.36
C THR A 91 -14.83 4.29 -4.34
N TYR A 92 -14.10 3.18 -4.36
CA TYR A 92 -14.33 2.10 -5.31
C TYR A 92 -15.23 0.98 -4.78
N SER A 93 -15.89 1.20 -3.63
CA SER A 93 -16.72 0.18 -2.97
C SER A 93 -17.91 -0.35 -3.77
N MET A 94 -18.22 0.28 -4.90
CA MET A 94 -19.33 -0.09 -5.79
C MET A 94 -18.91 -0.16 -7.27
N VAL A 95 -17.65 0.10 -7.61
CA VAL A 95 -17.20 0.06 -9.01
C VAL A 95 -17.03 -1.40 -9.43
N GLY A 96 -17.82 -1.84 -10.41
CA GLY A 96 -17.83 -3.25 -10.84
C GLY A 96 -18.56 -4.21 -9.90
N PHE A 97 -19.17 -3.73 -8.79
CA PHE A 97 -19.88 -4.56 -7.82
C PHE A 97 -21.31 -4.06 -7.57
N SER A 98 -22.24 -4.99 -7.44
CA SER A 98 -23.66 -4.66 -7.20
C SER A 98 -23.98 -4.33 -5.73
N SER A 99 -23.04 -4.55 -4.80
CA SER A 99 -23.19 -4.13 -3.41
C SER A 99 -21.83 -4.00 -2.67
N PRO A 100 -21.76 -3.19 -1.60
CA PRO A 100 -20.55 -3.08 -0.77
C PRO A 100 -20.09 -4.40 -0.15
N LEU A 101 -21.00 -5.33 0.13
CA LEU A 101 -20.65 -6.65 0.66
C LEU A 101 -19.87 -7.49 -0.36
N GLN A 102 -20.15 -7.35 -1.65
CA GLN A 102 -19.41 -8.05 -2.71
C GLN A 102 -18.01 -7.47 -2.87
N PHE A 103 -17.89 -6.14 -2.84
CA PHE A 103 -16.59 -5.47 -2.82
C PHE A 103 -15.75 -5.86 -1.60
N ALA A 104 -16.38 -5.93 -0.42
CA ALA A 104 -15.71 -6.41 0.78
C ALA A 104 -15.23 -7.86 0.66
N ARG A 105 -15.98 -8.75 0.00
CA ARG A 105 -15.51 -10.12 -0.28
C ARG A 105 -14.40 -10.15 -1.33
N TYR A 106 -14.40 -9.23 -2.27
CA TYR A 106 -13.31 -9.08 -3.24
C TYR A 106 -12.00 -8.66 -2.55
N LEU A 107 -12.05 -7.63 -1.70
CA LEU A 107 -10.88 -7.15 -0.96
C LEU A 107 -10.44 -8.10 0.17
N PHE A 108 -11.38 -8.44 1.06
CA PHE A 108 -11.13 -9.11 2.35
C PHE A 108 -11.42 -10.61 2.35
N GLY A 109 -11.78 -11.19 1.20
CA GLY A 109 -12.05 -12.63 1.09
C GLY A 109 -10.79 -13.47 1.09
N VAL A 110 -10.88 -14.69 1.64
CA VAL A 110 -9.82 -15.72 1.52
C VAL A 110 -9.92 -16.53 0.21
N THR A 111 -11.02 -16.35 -0.53
CA THR A 111 -11.29 -17.03 -1.80
C THR A 111 -11.70 -16.02 -2.85
N LYS A 112 -11.35 -16.28 -4.11
CA LYS A 112 -11.71 -15.45 -5.25
C LYS A 112 -13.22 -15.21 -5.31
N TYR A 113 -13.63 -13.94 -5.41
CA TYR A 113 -15.04 -13.60 -5.60
C TYR A 113 -15.54 -14.04 -6.99
N PRO A 114 -16.68 -14.74 -7.13
CA PRO A 114 -17.18 -15.18 -8.43
C PRO A 114 -17.47 -14.02 -9.39
N GLY A 115 -17.03 -14.14 -10.65
CA GLY A 115 -17.26 -13.13 -11.69
C GLY A 115 -16.16 -12.06 -11.82
N THR A 116 -15.14 -12.04 -10.96
CA THR A 116 -13.98 -11.15 -11.10
C THR A 116 -12.90 -11.76 -12.01
N LEU A 117 -12.10 -10.88 -12.61
CA LEU A 117 -10.87 -11.27 -13.30
C LEU A 117 -9.86 -11.86 -12.31
N SER A 118 -8.77 -12.43 -12.82
CA SER A 118 -7.73 -13.01 -11.95
C SER A 118 -7.13 -11.95 -11.03
N TYR A 119 -6.94 -12.32 -9.75
CA TYR A 119 -6.27 -11.58 -8.67
C TYR A 119 -5.95 -12.55 -7.52
N ILE A 120 -5.03 -12.16 -6.63
CA ILE A 120 -4.76 -12.88 -5.38
C ILE A 120 -5.53 -12.19 -4.24
N PRO A 121 -6.49 -12.87 -3.58
CA PRO A 121 -7.25 -12.29 -2.49
C PRO A 121 -6.38 -11.89 -1.29
N GLY A 122 -6.75 -10.80 -0.60
CA GLY A 122 -6.08 -10.34 0.62
C GLY A 122 -4.77 -9.55 0.42
N LEU A 123 -4.26 -9.39 -0.81
CA LEU A 123 -3.04 -8.59 -1.03
C LEU A 123 -3.23 -7.10 -0.70
N TYR A 124 -4.42 -6.55 -0.95
CA TYR A 124 -4.75 -5.17 -0.58
C TYR A 124 -4.78 -4.99 0.95
N ASP A 125 -5.31 -5.98 1.68
CA ASP A 125 -5.34 -5.98 3.15
C ASP A 125 -3.94 -6.09 3.74
N LEU A 126 -3.12 -6.95 3.14
CA LEU A 126 -1.72 -7.08 3.50
C LEU A 126 -1.00 -5.74 3.30
N LEU A 127 -1.22 -5.07 2.17
CA LEU A 127 -0.64 -3.76 1.90
C LEU A 127 -1.11 -2.71 2.91
N PHE A 128 -2.39 -2.72 3.29
CA PHE A 128 -2.94 -1.84 4.32
C PHE A 128 -2.30 -2.08 5.68
N ALA A 129 -2.23 -3.35 6.12
CA ALA A 129 -1.60 -3.74 7.37
C ALA A 129 -0.11 -3.35 7.41
N ILE A 130 0.60 -3.50 6.29
CA ILE A 130 1.99 -3.07 6.13
C ILE A 130 2.13 -1.55 6.40
N TYR A 131 1.26 -0.71 5.84
CA TYR A 131 1.31 0.73 6.09
C TYR A 131 0.90 1.12 7.51
N VAL A 132 -0.03 0.41 8.15
CA VAL A 132 -0.36 0.59 9.57
C VAL A 132 0.84 0.27 10.45
N VAL A 133 1.52 -0.85 10.20
CA VAL A 133 2.76 -1.22 10.90
C VAL A 133 3.86 -0.18 10.64
N SER A 134 4.01 0.27 9.40
CA SER A 134 4.95 1.32 9.03
C SER A 134 4.71 2.60 9.81
N LEU A 135 3.46 3.03 9.96
CA LEU A 135 3.10 4.23 10.73
C LEU A 135 3.52 4.09 12.19
N GLY A 136 3.23 2.94 12.81
CA GLY A 136 3.65 2.64 14.19
C GLY A 136 5.16 2.73 14.35
N LEU A 137 5.91 2.05 13.47
CA LEU A 137 7.37 2.06 13.49
C LEU A 137 7.95 3.46 13.22
N ALA A 138 7.37 4.21 12.28
CA ALA A 138 7.82 5.55 11.93
C ALA A 138 7.62 6.54 13.10
N VAL A 139 6.50 6.45 13.82
CA VAL A 139 6.25 7.28 15.02
C VAL A 139 7.26 6.97 16.11
N VAL A 140 7.56 5.68 16.35
CA VAL A 140 8.57 5.28 17.34
C VAL A 140 9.98 5.72 16.91
N ALA A 141 10.34 5.54 15.64
CA ALA A 141 11.63 5.97 15.08
C ALA A 141 11.83 7.50 15.17
N TYR A 142 10.76 8.27 14.95
CA TYR A 142 10.78 9.73 15.08
C TYR A 142 11.01 10.19 16.51
N ARG A 143 10.43 9.49 17.50
CA ARG A 143 10.55 9.81 18.93
C ARG A 143 11.88 9.34 19.55
N SER A 144 12.56 8.37 18.96
CA SER A 144 13.81 7.85 19.52
C SER A 144 14.97 8.85 19.33
N LYS A 145 15.70 9.11 20.42
CA LYS A 145 16.90 9.95 20.41
C LYS A 145 17.93 9.33 19.45
N SER A 146 18.46 10.13 18.54
CA SER A 146 19.55 9.75 17.63
C SER A 146 20.87 9.60 18.35
#